data_AF-A0A1M7F774-F1
#
_entry.id   AF-A0A1M7F774-F1
#
_cell.length_a   1.000
_cell.length_b   1.000
_cell.length_c   1.000
_cell.angle_alpha   90.00
_cell.angle_beta   90.00
_cell.angle_gamma   90.00
#
_symmetry.space_group_name_H-M   'P 1'
#
loop_
_entity.id
_entity.type
_entity.pdbx_description
1 polymer ?
#
loop_
_entity_poly.entity_id
_entity_poly.type
_entity_poly.pdbx_seq_one_letter_code
_entity_poly.pdbx_strand_id
1 'polypeptide(L)'
;MNNETTIWTPISIFLIAIALVVYWIIRESKRKKEWRKKKEVYDAYLAKLEEAYKNSLKGTDKSLALDLGRKYYKMIRNGELTIYDEQAIANDLSTMK
;
A
#
# COMPACT_ATOMS: atom_id res chain seq x y z
N MET A 1 47.07 -40.48 11.64
CA MET A 1 45.62 -40.51 11.96
C MET A 1 45.18 -39.09 12.24
N ASN A 2 43.97 -38.71 11.80
CA ASN A 2 43.21 -37.47 12.11
C ASN A 2 43.12 -36.38 11.00
N ASN A 3 43.32 -36.71 9.72
CA ASN A 3 43.18 -35.76 8.61
C ASN A 3 41.80 -35.75 7.92
N GLU A 4 40.94 -36.74 8.18
CA GLU A 4 39.63 -36.80 7.53
C GLU A 4 38.65 -35.75 8.07
N THR A 5 38.63 -35.48 9.37
CA THR A 5 37.68 -34.53 9.99
C THR A 5 37.97 -33.06 9.67
N THR A 6 39.19 -32.72 9.24
CA THR A 6 39.61 -31.34 8.97
C THR A 6 39.03 -30.78 7.66
N ILE A 7 38.68 -31.65 6.70
CA ILE A 7 38.17 -31.25 5.39
C ILE A 7 36.63 -31.10 5.40
N TRP A 8 35.92 -31.87 6.22
CA TRP A 8 34.45 -31.84 6.24
C TRP A 8 33.87 -30.58 6.91
N THR A 9 34.55 -30.02 7.91
CA THR A 9 34.07 -28.82 8.62
C THR A 9 33.96 -27.56 7.74
N PRO A 10 34.92 -27.18 6.88
CA PRO A 10 34.76 -26.03 6.00
C PRO A 10 33.69 -26.24 4.92
N ILE A 11 33.52 -27.48 4.42
CA ILE A 11 32.49 -27.82 3.43
C ILE A 11 31.08 -27.63 4.03
N SER A 12 30.86 -28.12 5.26
CA SER A 12 29.57 -27.95 5.94
C SER A 12 29.25 -26.47 6.22
N ILE A 13 30.23 -25.67 6.64
CA ILE A 13 30.05 -24.23 6.86
C ILE A 13 29.66 -23.52 5.55
N PHE A 14 30.31 -23.89 4.44
CA PHE A 14 30.00 -23.32 3.12
C PHE A 14 28.58 -23.65 2.66
N LEU A 15 28.12 -24.89 2.85
CA LEU A 15 26.75 -25.30 2.51
C LEU A 15 25.70 -24.58 3.38
N ILE A 16 25.97 -24.40 4.67
CA ILE A 16 25.11 -23.63 5.57
C ILE A 16 25.04 -22.16 5.10
N ALA A 17 26.17 -21.55 4.73
CA ALA A 17 26.20 -20.19 4.22
C ALA A 17 25.38 -20.03 2.93
N ILE A 18 25.49 -20.97 1.98
CA ILE A 18 24.67 -20.98 0.76
C ILE A 18 23.18 -21.10 1.12
N ALA A 19 22.82 -22.01 2.02
CA ALA A 19 21.43 -22.19 2.43
C ALA A 19 20.85 -20.91 3.05
N LEU A 20 21.64 -20.19 3.86
CA LEU A 20 21.24 -18.90 4.44
C LEU A 20 21.04 -17.82 3.37
N VAL A 21 21.93 -17.75 2.36
CA VAL A 21 21.79 -16.81 1.24
C VAL A 21 20.53 -17.11 0.42
N VAL A 22 20.30 -18.38 0.07
CA VAL A 22 19.10 -18.81 -0.67
C VAL A 22 17.84 -18.52 0.14
N TYR A 23 17.84 -18.82 1.44
CA TYR A 23 16.73 -18.50 2.34
C TYR A 23 16.45 -16.99 2.38
N TRP A 24 17.49 -16.16 2.46
CA TRP A 24 17.37 -14.70 2.46
C TRP A 24 16.75 -14.17 1.15
N ILE A 25 17.19 -14.68 -0.01
CA ILE A 25 16.64 -14.33 -1.33
C ILE A 25 15.15 -14.69 -1.42
N ILE A 26 14.77 -15.91 -1.00
CA ILE A 26 13.37 -16.36 -1.02
C ILE A 26 12.51 -15.51 -0.09
N ARG A 27 13.01 -15.21 1.12
CA ARG A 27 12.33 -14.35 2.10
C ARG A 27 12.06 -12.96 1.53
N GLU A 28 13.04 -12.38 0.84
CA GLU A 28 12.89 -11.05 0.23
C GLU A 28 11.90 -11.04 -0.93
N SER A 29 11.91 -12.08 -1.75
CA SER A 29 10.95 -12.27 -2.85
C SER A 29 9.50 -12.33 -2.34
N LYS A 30 9.26 -13.06 -1.25
CA LYS A 30 7.91 -13.17 -0.65
C LYS A 30 7.42 -11.83 -0.12
N ARG A 31 8.28 -11.06 0.58
CA ARG A 31 7.93 -9.72 1.06
C ARG A 31 7.41 -8.85 -0.09
N LYS A 32 8.16 -8.75 -1.20
CA LYS A 32 7.78 -7.89 -2.34
C LYS A 32 6.41 -8.25 -2.95
N LYS A 33 5.99 -9.52 -2.96
CA LYS A 33 4.67 -9.92 -3.49
C LYS A 33 3.51 -9.42 -2.62
N GLU A 34 3.66 -9.44 -1.30
CA GLU A 34 2.62 -8.99 -0.38
C GLU A 34 2.39 -7.48 -0.46
N TRP A 35 3.47 -6.69 -0.55
CA TRP A 35 3.38 -5.24 -0.74
C TRP A 35 2.65 -4.86 -2.04
N ARG A 36 2.92 -5.57 -3.14
CA ARG A 36 2.25 -5.33 -4.42
C ARG A 36 0.74 -5.60 -4.34
N LYS A 37 0.34 -6.73 -3.75
CA LYS A 37 -1.09 -7.06 -3.58
C LYS A 37 -1.82 -6.05 -2.71
N LYS A 38 -1.22 -5.65 -1.57
CA LYS A 38 -1.81 -4.63 -0.69
C LYS A 38 -1.96 -3.29 -1.41
N LYS A 39 -0.94 -2.90 -2.19
CA LYS A 39 -0.97 -1.68 -3.00
C LYS A 39 -2.09 -1.71 -4.05
N GLU A 40 -2.23 -2.81 -4.78
CA GLU A 40 -3.28 -2.97 -5.80
C GLU A 40 -4.69 -2.83 -5.21
N VAL A 41 -4.94 -3.45 -4.05
CA VAL A 41 -6.23 -3.33 -3.35
C VAL A 41 -6.46 -1.90 -2.87
N TYR A 42 -5.43 -1.24 -2.34
CA TYR A 42 -5.49 0.15 -1.90
C TYR A 42 -5.81 1.09 -3.07
N ASP A 43 -5.10 0.95 -4.20
CA ASP A 43 -5.26 1.76 -5.39
C ASP A 43 -6.68 1.57 -5.99
N ALA A 44 -7.16 0.33 -6.04
CA ALA A 44 -8.52 0.03 -6.50
C ALA A 44 -9.61 0.62 -5.59
N TYR A 45 -9.40 0.60 -4.28
CA TYR A 45 -10.32 1.22 -3.32
C TYR A 45 -10.33 2.75 -3.44
N LEU A 46 -9.15 3.37 -3.58
CA LEU A 46 -9.02 4.80 -3.76
C LEU A 46 -9.70 5.28 -5.05
N ALA A 47 -9.50 4.54 -6.16
CA ALA A 47 -10.16 4.84 -7.44
C ALA A 47 -11.69 4.79 -7.33
N LYS A 48 -12.24 3.82 -6.58
CA LYS A 48 -13.69 3.75 -6.33
C LYS A 48 -14.22 4.93 -5.53
N LEU A 49 -13.48 5.37 -4.50
CA LEU A 49 -13.85 6.55 -3.72
C LEU A 49 -13.79 7.82 -4.57
N GLU A 50 -12.75 7.96 -5.39
CA GLU A 50 -12.60 9.07 -6.32
C GLU A 50 -13.76 9.13 -7.32
N GLU A 51 -14.10 8.00 -7.92
CA GLU A 51 -15.20 7.89 -8.87
C GLU A 51 -16.55 8.20 -8.20
N ALA A 52 -16.80 7.64 -7.01
CA ALA A 52 -18.03 7.91 -6.26
C ALA A 52 -18.16 9.40 -5.93
N TYR A 53 -17.07 10.04 -5.47
CA TYR A 53 -17.05 11.46 -5.19
C TYR A 53 -17.30 12.29 -6.47
N LYS A 54 -16.57 12.02 -7.55
CA LYS A 54 -16.77 12.71 -8.84
C LYS A 54 -18.19 12.55 -9.40
N ASN A 55 -18.80 11.38 -9.23
CA ASN A 55 -20.17 11.15 -9.66
C ASN A 55 -21.17 11.89 -8.77
N SER A 56 -20.92 11.96 -7.46
CA SER A 56 -21.77 12.73 -6.53
C SER A 56 -21.74 14.24 -6.82
N LEU A 57 -20.60 14.79 -7.25
CA LEU A 57 -20.47 16.20 -7.65
C LEU A 57 -21.30 16.56 -8.90
N LYS A 58 -21.70 15.57 -9.71
CA LYS A 58 -22.60 15.79 -10.86
C LYS A 58 -24.08 15.77 -10.48
N GLY A 59 -24.40 15.29 -9.28
CA GLY A 59 -25.76 15.23 -8.76
C GLY A 59 -26.16 16.51 -8.03
N THR A 60 -27.28 16.45 -7.33
CA THR A 60 -27.84 17.56 -6.54
C THR A 60 -27.67 17.36 -5.03
N ASP A 61 -27.24 16.17 -4.59
CA ASP A 61 -27.08 15.85 -3.17
C ASP A 61 -25.70 16.30 -2.65
N LYS A 62 -25.65 17.55 -2.18
CA LYS A 62 -24.46 18.14 -1.56
C LYS A 62 -24.03 17.42 -0.28
N SER A 63 -24.96 16.82 0.46
CA SER A 63 -24.63 16.10 1.70
C SER A 63 -23.89 14.80 1.38
N LEU A 64 -24.37 14.06 0.38
CA LEU A 64 -23.70 12.86 -0.11
C LEU A 64 -22.32 13.19 -0.68
N ALA A 65 -22.21 14.26 -1.47
CA ALA A 65 -20.94 14.68 -2.03
C ALA A 65 -19.93 15.10 -0.95
N LEU A 66 -20.38 15.78 0.12
CA LEU A 66 -19.53 16.14 1.25
C LEU A 66 -18.99 14.88 1.98
N ASP A 67 -19.85 13.90 2.26
CA ASP A 67 -19.43 12.66 2.93
C ASP A 67 -18.43 11.85 2.09
N LEU A 68 -18.69 11.72 0.78
CA LEU A 68 -17.79 11.03 -0.14
C LEU A 68 -16.46 11.79 -0.34
N GLY A 69 -16.49 13.12 -0.43
CA GLY A 69 -15.31 13.96 -0.51
C GLY A 69 -14.41 13.80 0.72
N ARG A 70 -14.99 13.87 1.92
CA ARG A 70 -14.26 13.65 3.18
C ARG A 70 -13.64 12.26 3.24
N LYS A 71 -14.38 11.21 2.84
CA LYS A 71 -13.84 9.83 2.78
C LYS A 71 -12.66 9.72 1.80
N TYR A 72 -12.78 10.32 0.63
CA TYR A 72 -11.74 10.32 -0.40
C TYR A 72 -10.47 11.04 0.08
N TYR A 73 -10.57 12.30 0.52
CA TYR A 73 -9.41 13.07 0.97
C TYR A 73 -8.76 12.49 2.22
N LYS A 74 -9.55 11.92 3.15
CA LYS A 74 -9.01 11.22 4.33
C LYS A 74 -8.17 10.03 3.92
N MET A 75 -8.61 9.29 2.90
CA MET A 75 -7.88 8.15 2.35
C MET A 75 -6.58 8.58 1.68
N ILE A 76 -6.61 9.60 0.80
CA ILE A 76 -5.41 10.12 0.13
C ILE A 76 -4.34 10.55 1.14
N ARG A 77 -4.77 11.26 2.19
CA ARG A 77 -3.88 11.80 3.20
C ARG A 77 -3.34 10.72 4.14
N ASN A 78 -3.99 9.56 4.20
CA ASN A 78 -3.70 8.50 5.16
C ASN A 78 -3.70 9.05 6.61
N GLY A 79 -4.67 9.92 6.93
CA GLY A 79 -4.68 10.70 8.17
C GLY A 79 -5.90 11.61 8.30
N GLU A 80 -5.85 12.57 9.22
CA GLU A 80 -6.94 13.53 9.41
C GLU A 80 -7.00 14.56 8.28
N LEU A 81 -8.22 15.06 8.02
CA LEU A 81 -8.43 16.13 7.06
C LEU A 81 -7.84 17.43 7.58
N THR A 82 -7.20 18.15 6.68
CA THR A 82 -6.72 19.51 6.95
C THR A 82 -7.76 20.53 6.53
N ILE A 83 -7.56 21.77 6.99
CA ILE A 83 -8.37 22.92 6.57
C ILE A 83 -8.33 23.08 5.04
N TYR A 84 -7.19 22.81 4.40
CA TYR A 84 -7.08 22.89 2.94
C TYR A 84 -7.91 21.82 2.21
N ASP A 85 -8.01 20.62 2.77
CA ASP A 85 -8.85 19.56 2.18
C ASP A 85 -10.33 19.92 2.31
N GLU A 86 -10.75 20.41 3.48
CA GLU A 86 -12.13 20.88 3.70
C GLU A 86 -12.47 22.08 2.79
N GLN A 87 -11.51 22.99 2.56
CA GLN A 87 -11.68 24.09 1.60
C GLN A 87 -11.81 23.59 0.15
N ALA A 88 -11.01 22.60 -0.25
CA ALA A 88 -11.11 22.00 -1.57
C ALA A 88 -12.48 21.33 -1.78
N ILE A 89 -12.93 20.54 -0.80
CA ILE A 89 -14.26 19.91 -0.82
C ILE A 89 -15.36 20.98 -0.88
N ALA A 90 -15.27 22.04 -0.07
CA ALA A 90 -16.24 23.13 -0.08
C ALA A 90 -16.29 23.86 -1.44
N ASN A 91 -15.14 24.06 -2.08
CA ASN A 91 -15.07 24.63 -3.41
C ASN A 91 -15.75 23.73 -4.45
N ASP A 92 -15.46 22.43 -4.44
CA ASP A 92 -16.11 21.47 -5.34
C ASP A 92 -17.64 21.48 -5.15
N LEU A 93 -18.12 21.44 -3.90
CA LEU A 93 -19.55 21.52 -3.55
C LEU A 93 -20.21 22.83 -3.98
N SER A 94 -19.46 23.94 -4.00
CA SER A 94 -19.96 25.24 -4.44
C SER A 94 -20.29 25.27 -5.94
N THR A 95 -19.61 24.43 -6.72
CA THR A 95 -19.82 24.31 -8.17
C THR A 95 -20.97 23.36 -8.55
N MET A 96 -21.53 22.63 -7.58
CA MET A 96 -22.70 21.78 -7.79
C MET A 96 -23.94 22.65 -8.04
N LYS A 97 -24.75 22.20 -9.01
CA LYS A 97 -25.98 22.88 -9.45
C LYS A 97 -27.16 22.60 -8.51
#